data_AF-A0A1T4T6T8-F1
#
_entry.id   AF-A0A1T4T6T8-F1
#
_cell.length_a   1.000
_cell.length_b   1.000
_cell.length_c   1.000
_cell.angle_alpha   90.00
_cell.angle_beta   90.00
_cell.angle_gamma   90.00
#
_symmetry.space_group_name_H-M   'P 1'
#
loop_
_entity.id
_entity.type
_entity.pdbx_description
1 polymer ?
#
loop_
_entity_poly.entity_id
_entity_poly.type
_entity_poly.pdbx_seq_one_letter_code
_entity_poly.pdbx_strand_id
1 'polypeptide(L)'
;MTITAATIGWYVTSKARPDIDQSAWLEGLTTGADLKVGDPRLTLRNTTLSLAAGKIVRRRENSREHLFYYIKSWNAWVEGRELKILRRSSNEKMPKPTTKKSTQTVDRLSDLSLMDP
;
A
#
# COMPACT_ATOMS: atom_id res chain seq x y z
N MET A 1 12.29 5.09 -5.45
CA MET A 1 11.77 5.62 -4.17
C MET A 1 12.99 5.94 -3.36
N THR A 2 13.01 7.06 -2.63
CA THR A 2 14.18 7.39 -1.79
C THR A 2 14.30 6.38 -0.65
N ILE A 3 15.52 5.95 -0.36
CA ILE A 3 15.81 4.98 0.72
C ILE A 3 15.22 5.48 2.03
N THR A 4 15.39 6.76 2.36
CA THR A 4 14.84 7.39 3.56
C THR A 4 13.32 7.22 3.68
N ALA A 5 12.56 7.41 2.61
CA ALA A 5 11.11 7.26 2.65
C ALA A 5 10.70 5.80 2.85
N ALA A 6 11.42 4.86 2.22
CA ALA A 6 11.20 3.43 2.38
C ALA A 6 11.49 2.98 3.82
N THR A 7 12.64 3.37 4.37
CA THR A 7 13.07 3.02 5.74
C THR A 7 12.11 3.59 6.78
N ILE A 8 11.72 4.86 6.66
CA ILE A 8 10.74 5.48 7.58
C ILE A 8 9.38 4.81 7.43
N GLY A 9 8.94 4.54 6.19
CA GLY A 9 7.68 3.85 5.91
C GLY A 9 7.63 2.48 6.58
N TRP A 10 8.68 1.68 6.41
CA TRP A 10 8.84 0.38 7.07
C TRP A 10 8.78 0.52 8.60
N TYR A 11 9.63 1.38 9.18
CA TYR A 11 9.68 1.54 10.63
C TYR A 11 8.32 1.95 11.21
N VAL A 12 7.66 2.95 10.62
CA VAL A 12 6.39 3.49 11.13
C VAL A 12 5.27 2.47 11.02
N THR A 13 5.20 1.72 9.91
CA THR A 13 4.18 0.68 9.74
C THR A 13 4.44 -0.52 10.65
N SER A 14 5.69 -0.96 10.79
CA SER A 14 6.06 -2.09 11.67
C SER A 14 5.82 -1.77 13.13
N LYS A 15 6.09 -0.53 13.54
CA LYS A 15 5.80 -0.07 14.91
C LYS A 15 4.29 0.06 15.18
N ALA A 16 3.53 0.53 14.20
CA ALA A 16 2.10 0.75 14.36
C ALA A 16 1.28 -0.55 14.29
N ARG A 17 1.73 -1.52 13.50
CA ARG A 17 1.07 -2.82 13.28
C ARG A 17 2.09 -3.95 13.31
N PRO A 18 2.64 -4.27 14.50
CA PRO A 18 3.56 -5.40 14.66
C PRO A 18 2.88 -6.76 14.47
N ASP A 19 1.54 -6.79 14.46
CA ASP A 19 0.70 -7.96 14.19
C ASP A 19 0.70 -8.40 12.71
N ILE A 20 1.14 -7.53 11.79
CA ILE A 20 1.17 -7.81 10.36
C ILE A 20 2.57 -8.26 9.96
N ASP A 21 2.68 -9.44 9.37
CA ASP A 21 3.90 -9.84 8.68
C ASP A 21 4.11 -8.98 7.44
N GLN A 22 5.15 -8.14 7.47
CA GLN A 22 5.50 -7.26 6.37
C GLN A 22 6.45 -7.89 5.34
N SER A 23 6.86 -9.14 5.54
CA SER A 23 7.71 -9.86 4.58
C SER A 23 7.08 -9.88 3.18
N ALA A 24 5.80 -10.22 3.07
CA ALA A 24 5.05 -10.27 1.81
C ALA A 24 4.87 -8.88 1.16
N TRP A 25 4.82 -7.82 1.98
CA TRP A 25 4.82 -6.45 1.47
C TRP A 25 6.17 -6.10 0.85
N LEU A 26 7.26 -6.36 1.57
CA LEU A 26 8.63 -6.09 1.12
C LEU A 26 8.97 -6.91 -0.13
N GLU A 27 8.63 -8.19 -0.14
CA GLU A 27 8.87 -9.09 -1.24
C GLU A 27 8.18 -8.57 -2.50
N GLY A 28 6.88 -8.26 -2.44
CA GLY A 28 6.17 -7.69 -3.60
C GLY A 28 6.76 -6.35 -4.07
N LEU A 29 7.20 -5.49 -3.15
CA LEU A 29 7.90 -4.25 -3.52
C LEU A 29 9.29 -4.48 -4.15
N THR A 30 9.94 -5.60 -3.86
CA THR A 30 11.29 -5.93 -4.33
C THR A 30 11.24 -6.71 -5.63
N THR A 31 10.53 -7.84 -5.66
CA THR A 31 10.46 -8.75 -6.81
C THR A 31 9.49 -8.23 -7.86
N GLY A 32 8.29 -7.81 -7.44
CA GLY A 32 7.21 -7.40 -8.34
C GLY A 32 6.53 -8.58 -9.02
N ALA A 33 6.85 -9.81 -8.61
CA ALA A 33 6.24 -11.03 -9.12
C ALA A 33 4.81 -11.17 -8.58
N ASP A 34 3.92 -11.79 -9.38
CA ASP A 34 2.51 -12.07 -9.07
C ASP A 34 1.66 -10.87 -8.62
N LEU A 35 2.10 -9.65 -8.89
CA LEU A 35 1.30 -8.48 -8.60
C LEU A 35 0.25 -8.26 -9.72
N LYS A 36 -1.01 -8.47 -9.37
CA LYS A 36 -2.15 -8.26 -10.29
C LYS A 36 -2.45 -6.78 -10.47
N VAL A 37 -3.16 -6.45 -11.56
CA VAL A 37 -3.71 -5.10 -11.76
C VAL A 37 -4.59 -4.73 -10.56
N GLY A 38 -4.34 -3.55 -9.99
CA GLY A 38 -5.01 -3.09 -8.77
C GLY A 38 -4.27 -3.41 -7.47
N ASP A 39 -3.21 -4.22 -7.50
CA ASP A 39 -2.37 -4.46 -6.32
C ASP A 39 -1.68 -3.15 -5.87
N PRO A 40 -1.85 -2.72 -4.60
CA PRO A 40 -1.24 -1.49 -4.11
C PRO A 40 0.30 -1.46 -4.20
N ARG A 41 0.97 -2.61 -4.11
CA ARG A 41 2.43 -2.74 -4.26
C ARG A 41 2.85 -2.42 -5.70
N LEU A 42 2.10 -2.91 -6.68
CA LEU A 42 2.37 -2.65 -8.10
C LEU A 42 2.17 -1.16 -8.42
N THR A 43 1.08 -0.58 -7.92
CA THR A 43 0.77 0.83 -8.12
C THR A 43 1.83 1.73 -7.48
N LEU A 44 2.35 1.39 -6.29
CA LEU A 44 3.47 2.10 -5.67
C LEU A 44 4.74 2.03 -6.51
N ARG A 45 5.11 0.83 -6.99
CA ARG A 45 6.27 0.64 -7.86
C ARG A 45 6.16 1.48 -9.13
N ASN A 46 5.06 1.38 -9.86
CA ASN A 46 4.85 2.10 -11.11
C ASN A 46 4.85 3.62 -10.93
N THR A 47 4.23 4.11 -9.85
CA THR A 47 4.22 5.54 -9.50
C THR A 47 5.63 6.03 -9.22
N THR A 48 6.38 5.27 -8.44
CA THR A 48 7.76 5.58 -8.09
C THR A 48 8.68 5.63 -9.32
N LEU A 49 8.56 4.66 -10.23
CA LEU A 49 9.31 4.63 -11.49
C LEU A 49 8.95 5.82 -12.38
N SER A 50 7.67 6.19 -12.42
CA SER A 50 7.20 7.35 -13.20
C SER A 50 7.72 8.68 -12.65
N LEU A 51 7.83 8.82 -11.32
CA LEU A 51 8.43 9.98 -10.67
C LEU A 51 9.93 10.09 -10.98
N ALA A 52 10.67 8.99 -10.84
CA ALA A 52 12.10 8.93 -11.13
C ALA A 52 12.42 9.23 -12.61
N ALA A 53 11.54 8.83 -13.53
CA ALA A 53 11.67 9.11 -14.95
C ALA A 53 11.34 10.56 -15.34
N GLY A 54 11.01 11.44 -14.37
CA GLY A 54 10.68 12.85 -14.64
C GLY A 54 9.38 13.06 -15.42
N LYS A 55 8.60 12.00 -15.65
CA LYS A 55 7.33 12.05 -16.42
C LYS A 55 6.25 12.86 -15.70
N ILE A 56 6.41 13.08 -14.40
CA ILE A 56 5.54 13.94 -13.59
C ILE A 56 6.32 15.23 -13.34
N VAL A 57 5.88 16.31 -14.00
CA VAL A 57 6.50 17.67 -13.98
C VAL A 57 6.28 18.36 -12.62
N ARG A 58 6.73 17.75 -11.51
CA ARG A 58 6.73 18.41 -10.19
C ARG A 58 8.16 18.63 -9.70
N ARG A 59 8.45 19.91 -9.47
CA ARG A 59 9.62 20.49 -8.81
C ARG A 59 10.05 19.62 -7.61
N ARG A 60 11.22 18.97 -7.74
CA ARG A 60 11.91 18.13 -6.74
C ARG A 60 11.11 16.94 -6.22
N GLU A 61 11.60 15.73 -6.48
CA GLU A 61 11.25 14.53 -5.73
C GLU A 61 11.33 14.82 -4.23
N ASN A 62 10.18 14.89 -3.56
CA ASN A 62 10.13 15.17 -2.13
C ASN A 62 10.02 13.84 -1.39
N SER A 63 11.00 13.50 -0.54
CA SER A 63 10.94 12.31 0.32
C SER A 63 9.64 12.23 1.13
N ARG A 64 9.00 13.37 1.44
CA ARG A 64 7.67 13.42 2.08
C ARG A 64 6.57 12.89 1.18
N GLU A 65 6.64 13.12 -0.13
CA GLU A 65 5.69 12.59 -1.09
C GLU A 65 5.88 11.08 -1.30
N HIS A 66 7.13 10.60 -1.36
CA HIS A 66 7.42 9.17 -1.38
C HIS A 66 6.90 8.46 -0.11
N LEU A 67 7.10 9.05 1.07
CA LEU A 67 6.58 8.51 2.33
C LEU A 67 5.04 8.50 2.33
N PHE A 68 4.42 9.56 1.82
CA PHE A 68 2.97 9.64 1.66
C PHE A 68 2.46 8.48 0.79
N TYR A 69 3.06 8.23 -0.37
CA TYR A 69 2.66 7.14 -1.26
C TYR A 69 2.91 5.77 -0.64
N TYR A 70 4.01 5.60 0.10
CA TYR A 70 4.31 4.37 0.81
C TYR A 70 3.17 4.02 1.77
N ILE A 71 2.85 4.90 2.72
CA ILE A 71 1.86 4.62 3.76
C ILE A 71 0.46 4.45 3.14
N LYS A 72 0.10 5.26 2.14
CA LYS A 72 -1.20 5.15 1.45
C LYS A 72 -1.37 3.80 0.76
N SER A 73 -0.32 3.31 0.11
CA SER A 73 -0.32 2.00 -0.58
C SER A 73 -0.34 0.86 0.42
N TRP A 74 0.46 0.95 1.48
CA TRP A 74 0.50 -0.04 2.55
C TRP A 74 -0.86 -0.18 3.22
N ASN A 75 -1.54 0.93 3.54
CA ASN A 75 -2.90 0.90 4.09
C ASN A 75 -3.88 0.18 3.18
N ALA A 76 -3.83 0.42 1.87
CA ALA A 76 -4.71 -0.27 0.91
C ALA A 76 -4.43 -1.77 0.88
N TRP A 77 -3.16 -2.18 0.93
CA TRP A 77 -2.76 -3.59 0.97
C TRP A 77 -3.24 -4.28 2.24
N VAL A 78 -3.01 -3.68 3.41
CA VAL A 78 -3.49 -4.20 4.70
C VAL A 78 -5.01 -4.32 4.75
N GLU A 79 -5.71 -3.34 4.17
CA GLU A 79 -7.18 -3.34 4.12
C GLU A 79 -7.75 -4.27 3.06
N GLY A 80 -6.91 -4.91 2.22
CA GLY A 80 -7.37 -5.75 1.10
C GLY A 80 -8.06 -4.97 -0.01
N ARG A 81 -7.81 -3.66 -0.11
CA ARG A 81 -8.41 -2.79 -1.12
C ARG A 81 -7.50 -2.67 -2.35
N GLU A 82 -8.13 -2.68 -3.51
CA GLU A 82 -7.45 -2.32 -4.75
C GLU A 82 -7.05 -0.83 -4.76
N LEU A 83 -5.95 -0.53 -5.43
CA LEU A 83 -5.45 0.81 -5.64
C LEU A 83 -5.00 0.99 -7.09
N LYS A 84 -5.83 1.67 -7.89
CA LYS A 84 -5.56 1.88 -9.33
C LYS A 84 -4.61 3.04 -9.60
N ILE A 85 -4.67 4.08 -8.77
CA ILE A 85 -3.90 5.32 -8.96
C ILE A 85 -3.44 5.84 -7.59
N LEU A 86 -2.17 6.23 -7.50
CA LEU A 86 -1.62 6.99 -6.38
C LEU A 86 -1.54 8.47 -6.72
N ARG A 87 -2.35 9.27 -6.03
CA ARG A 87 -2.32 10.74 -6.10
C ARG A 87 -2.42 11.32 -4.70
N ARG A 88 -1.81 12.48 -4.54
CA ARG A 88 -1.92 13.33 -3.37
C ARG A 88 -2.73 14.58 -3.73
N SER A 89 -3.83 14.81 -3.02
CA SER A 89 -4.56 16.07 -3.11
C SER A 89 -3.82 17.19 -2.38
N SER A 90 -3.98 18.45 -2.80
CA SER A 90 -3.28 19.61 -2.25
C SER A 90 -3.47 19.78 -0.74
N ASN A 91 -4.67 19.43 -0.25
CA ASN A 91 -5.04 19.53 1.17
C ASN A 91 -5.03 18.18 1.90
N GLU A 92 -4.47 17.14 1.29
CA GLU A 92 -4.42 15.82 1.89
C GLU A 92 -3.34 15.78 2.99
N LYS A 93 -3.78 15.45 4.22
CA LYS A 93 -2.88 15.22 5.36
C LYS A 93 -2.04 13.97 5.13
N MET A 94 -0.91 13.88 5.82
CA MET A 94 -0.09 12.68 5.80
C MET A 94 -0.91 11.49 6.32
N PRO A 95 -1.06 10.40 5.54
CA PRO A 95 -1.73 9.21 6.02
C PRO A 95 -0.98 8.63 7.21
N LYS A 96 -1.75 8.03 8.12
CA LYS A 96 -1.21 7.24 9.22
C LYS A 96 -1.40 5.75 8.89
N PRO A 97 -0.55 4.84 9.40
CA PRO A 97 -0.80 3.41 9.29
C PRO A 97 -2.22 3.06 9.77
N THR A 98 -2.91 2.24 9.00
CA THR A 98 -4.28 1.83 9.28
C THR A 98 -4.34 0.92 10.51
N THR A 99 -5.38 1.13 11.33
CA THR A 99 -5.74 0.25 12.44
C THR A 99 -6.87 -0.72 12.05
N LYS A 100 -7.39 -0.62 10.83
CA LYS A 100 -8.42 -1.54 10.34
C LYS A 100 -7.82 -2.93 10.17
N LYS A 101 -8.58 -3.96 10.56
CA LYS A 101 -8.26 -5.35 10.23
C LYS A 101 -8.57 -5.58 8.76
N SER A 102 -7.84 -6.49 8.11
CA SER A 102 -8.11 -6.85 6.72
C SER A 102 -9.54 -7.37 6.61
N THR A 103 -10.34 -6.78 5.72
CA THR A 103 -11.63 -7.36 5.35
C THR A 103 -11.37 -8.52 4.38
N GLN A 104 -10.74 -9.60 4.86
CA GLN A 104 -10.77 -10.86 4.15
C GLN A 104 -12.02 -11.63 4.61
N THR A 105 -13.02 -11.65 3.73
CA THR A 105 -14.09 -12.65 3.60
C THR A 105 -14.34 -13.56 4.81
N VAL A 106 -15.08 -13.07 5.81
CA VAL A 106 -15.77 -13.94 6.79
C VAL A 106 -17.24 -14.16 6.40
N ASP A 107 -17.67 -13.66 5.24
CA ASP A 107 -19.10 -13.53 4.87
C ASP A 107 -19.57 -14.50 3.77
N ARG A 108 -18.85 -15.61 3.52
CA ARG A 108 -19.27 -16.61 2.51
C ARG A 108 -19.46 -18.03 3.04
N LEU A 109 -19.18 -18.29 4.31
CA LEU A 109 -19.35 -19.62 4.91
C LEU A 109 -20.56 -19.71 5.86
N SER A 110 -21.22 -18.60 6.16
CA SER A 110 -22.45 -18.54 6.97
C SER A 110 -23.73 -18.92 6.21
N ASP A 111 -23.73 -18.80 4.87
CA ASP A 111 -24.93 -19.02 4.04
C ASP A 111 -25.07 -20.46 3.48
N LEU A 112 -24.03 -21.29 3.58
CA LEU A 112 -24.06 -22.67 3.06
C LEU A 112 -24.47 -23.74 4.08
N SER A 113 -24.77 -23.33 5.32
CA SER A 113 -25.14 -24.26 6.41
C SER A 113 -26.66 -24.43 6.61
N LEU A 114 -27.51 -23.89 5.72
CA LEU A 114 -28.96 -23.82 5.94
C LEU A 114 -29.83 -24.44 4.82
N MET A 115 -29.24 -25.24 3.93
CA MET A 115 -29.99 -26.08 3.00
C MET A 115 -29.53 -27.53 3.14
N ASP A 116 -30.13 -28.25 4.09
CA ASP A 116 -30.69 -29.60 3.95
C ASP A 116 -31.20 -30.03 5.33
N PRO A 117 -32.38 -30.69 5.40
CA PRO A 117 -32.57 -32.04 4.85
C PRO A 117 -33.69 -32.20 3.82
#